data_AF-A0A662P7Y5-F1
#
_entry.id   AF-A0A662P7Y5-F1
#
_cell.length_a   1.000
_cell.length_b   1.000
_cell.length_c   1.000
_cell.angle_alpha   90.00
_cell.angle_beta   90.00
_cell.angle_gamma   90.00
#
_symmetry.space_group_name_H-M   'P 1'
#
loop_
_entity.id
_entity.type
_entity.pdbx_description
1 polymer ?
#
loop_
_entity_poly.entity_id
_entity_poly.type
_entity_poly.pdbx_seq_one_letter_code
_entity_poly.pdbx_strand_id
1 'polypeptide(L)'
;MTSEEIEITDEDVKVPIAKLVANDKKRVKIKDMADYYDIFFAVEKTTFFYWESHPNITDRDVINAFNSIIQDFDNQKEGTLASEILKGVKAILILRKRNKKRDYTSGEITSCISLLINLAKEHKSSDGIGYLKWIKTFFEGDMPITKEEIIRYIIKNEI
;
A
#
# COMPACT_ATOMS: atom_id res chain seq x y z
N MET A 1 -15.38 11.82 -26.91
CA MET A 1 -13.97 11.96 -26.50
C MET A 1 -13.53 10.61 -25.99
N THR A 2 -12.79 9.88 -26.80
CA THR A 2 -12.14 8.63 -26.40
C THR A 2 -11.11 8.97 -25.33
N SER A 3 -11.29 8.43 -24.12
CA SER A 3 -10.23 8.38 -23.12
C SER A 3 -9.09 7.58 -23.74
N GLU A 4 -8.04 8.26 -24.18
CA GLU A 4 -6.77 7.58 -24.45
C GLU A 4 -6.42 6.82 -23.17
N GLU A 5 -6.40 5.49 -23.24
CA GLU A 5 -5.88 4.66 -22.16
C GLU A 5 -4.43 5.08 -21.96
N ILE A 6 -4.19 5.79 -20.85
CA ILE A 6 -2.86 6.27 -20.52
C ILE A 6 -2.03 5.05 -20.11
N GLU A 7 -1.28 4.51 -21.07
CA GLU A 7 -0.43 3.32 -20.87
C GLU A 7 0.86 3.69 -20.14
N ILE A 8 1.19 2.96 -19.07
CA ILE A 8 2.44 3.14 -18.31
C ILE A 8 3.53 2.32 -19.02
N THR A 9 4.64 2.97 -19.37
CA THR A 9 5.75 2.33 -20.08
C THR A 9 6.82 1.82 -19.12
N ASP A 10 7.71 0.93 -19.58
CA ASP A 10 8.85 0.45 -18.77
C ASP A 10 9.83 1.57 -18.38
N GLU A 11 9.90 2.65 -19.17
CA GLU A 11 10.73 3.82 -18.85
C GLU A 11 10.14 4.64 -17.70
N ASP A 12 8.81 4.71 -17.60
CA ASP A 12 8.11 5.39 -16.51
C ASP A 12 8.46 4.76 -15.15
N VAL A 13 8.64 3.44 -15.10
CA VAL A 13 8.96 2.68 -13.88
C VAL A 13 10.39 2.97 -13.38
N LYS A 14 11.30 3.38 -14.27
CA LYS A 14 12.69 3.73 -13.95
C LYS A 14 12.84 5.11 -13.30
N VAL A 15 11.79 5.94 -13.32
CA VAL A 15 11.81 7.25 -12.67
C VAL A 15 11.88 7.08 -11.14
N PRO A 16 12.82 7.75 -10.44
CA PRO A 16 12.85 7.79 -8.98
C PRO A 16 11.56 8.41 -8.42
N ILE A 17 11.05 7.89 -7.30
CA ILE A 17 9.84 8.43 -6.66
C ILE A 17 10.05 9.90 -6.30
N ALA A 18 11.27 10.28 -5.90
CA ALA A 18 11.62 11.66 -5.60
C ALA A 18 11.30 12.65 -6.75
N LYS A 19 11.24 12.20 -8.01
CA LYS A 19 10.89 13.03 -9.18
C LYS A 19 9.38 13.06 -9.49
N LEU A 20 8.61 12.21 -8.82
CA LEU A 20 7.16 12.05 -9.00
C LEU A 20 6.36 12.68 -7.86
N VAL A 21 7.03 13.17 -6.82
CA VAL A 21 6.42 13.76 -5.63
C VAL A 21 6.85 15.20 -5.46
N ALA A 22 6.00 16.00 -4.82
CA ALA A 22 6.40 17.32 -4.35
C ALA A 22 7.46 17.20 -3.25
N ASN A 23 8.46 18.09 -3.29
CA ASN A 23 9.58 18.11 -2.35
C ASN A 23 9.18 18.71 -0.99
N ASP A 24 8.27 18.03 -0.31
CA ASP A 24 7.93 18.27 1.09
C ASP A 24 7.97 16.94 1.84
N LYS A 25 8.72 16.93 2.94
CA LYS A 25 8.93 15.77 3.81
C LYS A 25 8.07 15.85 5.08
N LYS A 26 7.33 16.94 5.28
CA LYS A 26 6.48 17.13 6.44
C LYS A 26 5.39 16.05 6.46
N ARG A 27 5.41 15.24 7.52
CA ARG A 27 4.35 14.25 7.77
C ARG A 27 3.02 14.97 7.97
N VAL A 28 1.95 14.34 7.48
CA VAL A 28 0.60 14.84 7.61
C VAL A 28 -0.20 13.91 8.52
N LYS A 29 -1.17 14.48 9.24
CA LYS A 29 -2.15 13.68 9.96
C LYS A 29 -3.27 13.33 8.98
N ILE A 30 -3.30 12.09 8.51
CA ILE A 30 -4.38 11.57 7.67
C ILE A 30 -5.64 11.51 8.53
N LYS A 31 -6.69 12.21 8.12
CA LYS A 31 -8.00 12.21 8.79
C LYS A 31 -9.01 11.34 8.07
N ASP A 32 -8.87 11.24 6.75
CA ASP A 32 -9.72 10.45 5.88
C ASP A 32 -8.83 9.65 4.93
N MET A 33 -9.03 8.33 4.88
CA MET A 33 -8.29 7.47 3.95
C MET A 33 -8.73 7.70 2.49
N ALA A 34 -9.94 8.21 2.27
CA ALA A 34 -10.44 8.51 0.94
C ALA A 34 -9.60 9.55 0.20
N ASP A 35 -8.96 10.50 0.90
CA ASP A 35 -8.08 11.50 0.27
C ASP A 35 -6.79 10.90 -0.31
N TYR A 36 -6.43 9.69 0.14
CA TYR A 36 -5.20 8.98 -0.18
C TYR A 36 -5.48 7.55 -0.68
N TYR A 37 -6.71 7.29 -1.14
CA TYR A 37 -7.20 5.95 -1.45
C TYR A 37 -6.33 5.22 -2.46
N ASP A 38 -5.76 5.94 -3.42
CA ASP A 38 -4.94 5.36 -4.49
C ASP A 38 -3.56 4.91 -4.00
N ILE A 39 -2.97 5.62 -3.02
CA ILE A 39 -1.75 5.18 -2.33
C ILE A 39 -2.04 3.94 -1.48
N PHE A 40 -3.09 3.96 -0.65
CA PHE A 40 -3.47 2.81 0.17
C PHE A 40 -3.73 1.58 -0.70
N PHE A 41 -4.57 1.75 -1.73
CA PHE A 41 -4.88 0.70 -2.68
C PHE A 41 -3.64 0.17 -3.38
N ALA A 42 -2.72 1.02 -3.85
CA ALA A 42 -1.49 0.55 -4.50
C ALA A 42 -0.63 -0.30 -3.56
N VAL A 43 -0.46 0.13 -2.31
CA VAL A 43 0.35 -0.58 -1.33
C VAL A 43 -0.29 -1.92 -0.97
N GLU A 44 -1.57 -1.92 -0.60
CA GLU A 44 -2.28 -3.13 -0.15
C GLU A 44 -2.47 -4.12 -1.30
N LYS A 45 -2.85 -3.67 -2.50
CA LYS A 45 -3.00 -4.52 -3.68
C LYS A 45 -1.69 -5.20 -4.06
N THR A 46 -0.60 -4.45 -4.05
CA THR A 46 0.71 -5.02 -4.37
C THR A 46 1.18 -5.99 -3.30
N THR A 47 0.91 -5.68 -2.02
CA THR A 47 1.20 -6.59 -0.90
C THR A 47 0.44 -7.90 -1.07
N PHE A 48 -0.86 -7.83 -1.41
CA PHE A 48 -1.70 -9.00 -1.64
C PHE A 48 -1.15 -9.90 -2.75
N PHE A 49 -0.94 -9.37 -3.96
CA PHE A 49 -0.45 -10.19 -5.08
C PHE A 49 0.96 -10.74 -4.85
N TYR A 50 1.82 -9.97 -4.19
CA TYR A 50 3.15 -10.43 -3.83
C TYR A 50 3.07 -11.61 -2.85
N TRP A 51 2.17 -11.55 -1.87
CA TRP A 51 1.91 -12.64 -0.93
C TRP A 51 1.30 -13.87 -1.61
N GLU A 52 0.37 -13.72 -2.55
CA GLU A 52 -0.16 -14.86 -3.32
C GLU A 52 0.94 -15.63 -4.05
N SER A 53 1.95 -14.91 -4.54
CA SER A 53 3.13 -15.52 -5.20
C SER A 53 4.18 -16.03 -4.20
N HIS A 54 4.10 -15.63 -2.93
CA HIS A 54 5.07 -15.92 -1.87
C HIS A 54 4.34 -16.21 -0.54
N PRO A 55 3.65 -17.35 -0.41
CA PRO A 55 2.71 -17.60 0.69
C PRO A 55 3.36 -17.68 2.08
N ASN A 56 4.70 -17.77 2.15
CA ASN A 56 5.46 -17.84 3.40
C ASN A 56 5.70 -16.47 4.07
N ILE A 57 5.30 -15.38 3.44
CA ILE A 57 5.42 -14.03 3.99
C ILE A 57 4.47 -13.86 5.18
N THR A 58 4.96 -13.21 6.22
CA THR A 58 4.20 -12.89 7.43
C THR A 58 3.90 -11.39 7.54
N ASP A 59 2.99 -11.00 8.43
CA ASP A 59 2.73 -9.59 8.72
C ASP A 59 3.99 -8.86 9.20
N ARG A 60 4.90 -9.58 9.88
CA ARG A 60 6.21 -9.04 10.30
C ARG A 60 7.06 -8.64 9.09
N ASP A 61 7.07 -9.46 8.05
CA ASP A 61 7.82 -9.17 6.82
C ASP A 61 7.21 -7.98 6.07
N VAL A 62 5.88 -7.88 6.06
CA VAL A 62 5.16 -6.72 5.51
C VAL A 62 5.52 -5.44 6.27
N ILE A 63 5.47 -5.46 7.61
CA ILE A 63 5.86 -4.31 8.44
C ILE A 63 7.34 -3.93 8.22
N ASN A 64 8.24 -4.92 8.07
CA ASN A 64 9.64 -4.66 7.76
C ASN A 64 9.80 -3.98 6.39
N ALA A 65 9.06 -4.44 5.37
CA ALA A 65 9.06 -3.82 4.05
C ALA A 65 8.55 -2.36 4.12
N PHE A 66 7.44 -2.12 4.83
CA PHE A 66 6.92 -0.77 5.05
C PHE A 66 7.93 0.15 5.75
N ASN A 67 8.59 -0.34 6.80
CA ASN A 67 9.65 0.42 7.48
C ASN A 67 10.83 0.73 6.55
N SER A 68 11.23 -0.23 5.71
CA SER A 68 12.31 -0.02 4.73
C SER A 68 11.95 1.07 3.73
N ILE A 69 10.70 1.08 3.24
CA ILE A 69 10.19 2.12 2.35
C ILE A 69 10.25 3.51 3.02
N ILE A 70 9.83 3.62 4.28
CA ILE A 70 9.87 4.90 5.03
C ILE A 70 11.31 5.42 5.16
N GLN A 71 12.29 4.52 5.27
CA GLN A 71 13.69 4.90 5.37
C GLN A 71 14.27 5.36 4.02
N ASP A 72 13.95 4.67 2.94
CA ASP A 72 14.47 4.98 1.60
C ASP A 72 13.50 4.56 0.49
N PHE A 73 12.98 5.52 -0.27
CA PHE A 73 12.08 5.24 -1.39
C PHE A 73 12.80 4.72 -2.64
N ASP A 74 14.06 5.09 -2.87
CA ASP A 74 14.68 4.92 -4.19
C ASP A 74 15.69 3.77 -4.23
N ASN A 75 16.22 3.33 -3.08
CA ASN A 75 17.26 2.29 -3.00
C ASN A 75 16.75 0.92 -2.51
N GLN A 76 15.54 0.53 -2.86
CA GLN A 76 15.02 -0.80 -2.54
C GLN A 76 15.62 -1.87 -3.46
N LYS A 77 16.06 -2.99 -2.87
CA LYS A 77 16.59 -4.13 -3.62
C LYS A 77 15.48 -4.74 -4.49
N GLU A 78 15.77 -4.95 -5.77
CA GLU A 78 14.84 -5.54 -6.73
C GLU A 78 14.36 -6.93 -6.29
N GLY A 79 13.09 -7.23 -6.58
CA GLY A 79 12.44 -8.50 -6.23
C GLY A 79 12.07 -8.61 -4.75
N THR A 80 12.25 -7.56 -3.95
CA THR A 80 11.72 -7.50 -2.57
C THR A 80 10.31 -6.94 -2.55
N LEU A 81 9.51 -7.31 -1.54
CA LEU A 81 8.17 -6.75 -1.31
C LEU A 81 8.19 -5.20 -1.30
N ALA A 82 9.20 -4.60 -0.67
CA ALA A 82 9.35 -3.15 -0.63
C ALA A 82 9.52 -2.53 -2.02
N SER A 83 10.36 -3.15 -2.87
CA SER A 83 10.57 -2.71 -4.25
C SER A 83 9.30 -2.83 -5.08
N GLU A 84 8.56 -3.95 -4.96
CA GLU A 84 7.32 -4.16 -5.70
C GLU A 84 6.23 -3.16 -5.28
N ILE A 85 6.03 -2.95 -3.97
CA ILE A 85 5.12 -1.91 -3.45
C ILE A 85 5.43 -0.55 -4.08
N LEU A 86 6.71 -0.18 -4.15
CA LEU A 86 7.10 1.10 -4.70
C LEU A 86 6.88 1.20 -6.21
N LYS A 87 7.02 0.12 -6.96
CA LYS A 87 6.61 0.09 -8.38
C LYS A 87 5.11 0.38 -8.50
N GLY A 88 4.28 -0.23 -7.65
CA GLY A 88 2.84 0.04 -7.57
C GLY A 88 2.52 1.50 -7.23
N VAL A 89 3.20 2.06 -6.23
CA VAL A 89 3.04 3.48 -5.85
C VAL A 89 3.48 4.41 -6.99
N LYS A 90 4.62 4.14 -7.65
CA LYS A 90 5.11 4.91 -8.80
C LYS A 90 4.06 4.94 -9.92
N ALA A 91 3.47 3.80 -10.25
CA ALA A 91 2.44 3.71 -11.29
C ALA A 91 1.27 4.66 -11.00
N ILE A 92 0.80 4.70 -9.75
CA ILE A 92 -0.25 5.64 -9.31
C ILE A 92 0.21 7.09 -9.43
N LEU A 93 1.41 7.43 -8.96
CA LEU A 93 1.92 8.81 -9.04
C LEU A 93 2.03 9.30 -10.48
N ILE A 94 2.48 8.44 -11.40
CA ILE A 94 2.58 8.75 -12.83
C ILE A 94 1.19 8.98 -13.43
N LEU A 95 0.25 8.08 -13.16
CA LEU A 95 -1.13 8.20 -13.63
C LEU A 95 -1.79 9.49 -13.12
N ARG A 96 -1.59 9.84 -11.85
CA ARG A 96 -2.08 11.09 -11.26
C ARG A 96 -1.51 12.32 -11.97
N LYS A 97 -0.20 12.35 -12.19
CA LYS A 97 0.50 13.46 -12.84
C LYS A 97 0.01 13.67 -14.27
N ARG A 98 -0.17 12.59 -15.03
CA ARG A 98 -0.73 12.64 -16.39
C ARG A 98 -2.19 13.13 -16.39
N ASN A 99 -2.96 12.73 -15.39
CA ASN A 99 -4.32 13.22 -15.16
C ASN A 99 -4.38 14.63 -14.54
N LYS A 100 -3.24 15.34 -14.42
CA LYS A 100 -3.14 16.70 -13.85
C LYS A 100 -3.76 16.82 -12.46
N LYS A 101 -3.71 15.74 -11.66
CA LYS A 101 -4.13 15.77 -10.26
C LYS A 101 -3.02 16.40 -9.40
N ARG A 102 -3.37 16.81 -8.17
CA ARG A 102 -2.40 17.29 -7.18
C ARG A 102 -1.33 16.22 -6.92
N ASP A 103 -0.07 16.62 -6.98
CA ASP A 103 1.07 15.81 -6.58
C ASP A 103 1.02 15.53 -5.08
N TYR A 104 1.27 14.27 -4.72
CA TYR A 104 1.52 13.91 -3.32
C TYR A 104 2.93 14.35 -2.92
N THR A 105 3.11 14.64 -1.63
CA THR A 105 4.43 14.86 -1.06
C THR A 105 5.02 13.54 -0.54
N SER A 106 6.34 13.49 -0.40
CA SER A 106 7.00 12.36 0.25
C SER A 106 6.52 12.13 1.70
N GLY A 107 6.20 13.21 2.41
CA GLY A 107 5.63 13.17 3.76
C GLY A 107 4.23 12.55 3.79
N GLU A 108 3.42 12.77 2.77
CA GLU A 108 2.08 12.17 2.63
C GLU A 108 2.16 10.66 2.41
N ILE A 109 3.00 10.21 1.47
CA ILE A 109 3.22 8.78 1.21
C ILE A 109 3.72 8.09 2.49
N THR A 110 4.70 8.70 3.16
CA THR A 110 5.24 8.20 4.44
C THR A 110 4.14 8.09 5.51
N SER A 111 3.20 9.04 5.53
CA SER A 111 2.08 9.04 6.48
C SER A 111 1.08 7.92 6.18
N CYS A 112 0.83 7.64 4.89
CA CYS A 112 -0.02 6.51 4.47
C CYS A 112 0.59 5.18 4.92
N ILE A 113 1.88 4.96 4.62
CA ILE A 113 2.58 3.73 5.00
C ILE A 113 2.64 3.58 6.53
N SER A 114 2.85 4.68 7.26
CA SER A 114 2.83 4.65 8.73
C SER A 114 1.46 4.24 9.29
N LEU A 115 0.36 4.66 8.64
CA LEU A 115 -0.99 4.22 9.03
C LEU A 115 -1.18 2.73 8.75
N LEU A 116 -0.74 2.22 7.60
CA LEU A 116 -0.79 0.79 7.27
C LEU A 116 0.04 -0.05 8.25
N ILE A 117 1.20 0.44 8.71
CA ILE A 117 1.97 -0.23 9.78
C ILE A 117 1.14 -0.36 11.06
N ASN A 118 0.38 0.68 11.42
CA ASN A 118 -0.45 0.63 12.62
C ASN A 118 -1.61 -0.35 12.43
N LEU A 119 -2.30 -0.32 11.29
CA LEU A 119 -3.34 -1.27 10.95
C LEU A 119 -2.81 -2.71 11.00
N ALA A 120 -1.66 -2.98 10.38
CA ALA A 120 -1.04 -4.30 10.41
C ALA A 120 -0.70 -4.78 11.84
N LYS A 121 -0.39 -3.86 12.75
CA LYS A 121 -0.16 -4.17 14.17
C LYS A 121 -1.45 -4.35 14.97
N GLU A 122 -2.57 -3.82 14.50
CA GLU A 122 -3.89 -3.98 15.13
C GLU A 122 -4.52 -5.32 14.73
N HIS A 123 -4.34 -5.74 13.48
CA HIS A 123 -4.77 -7.04 12.96
C HIS A 123 -3.79 -8.16 13.33
N LYS A 124 -3.51 -8.33 14.63
CA LYS A 124 -2.66 -9.44 15.11
C LYS A 124 -3.39 -10.76 14.95
N SER A 125 -2.66 -11.84 14.76
CA SER A 125 -3.20 -13.19 14.78
C SER A 125 -2.18 -14.15 15.35
N SER A 126 -2.64 -15.31 15.84
CA SER A 126 -1.77 -16.35 16.41
C SER A 126 -0.82 -16.98 15.38
N ASP A 127 -1.20 -17.00 14.10
CA ASP A 127 -0.37 -17.48 13.00
C ASP A 127 0.46 -16.39 12.29
N GLY A 128 0.34 -15.13 12.73
CA GLY A 128 1.18 -14.02 12.28
C GLY A 128 0.86 -13.47 10.89
N ILE A 129 -0.34 -13.77 10.36
CA ILE A 129 -0.83 -13.35 9.03
C ILE A 129 -2.23 -12.69 9.10
N GLY A 130 -2.55 -12.01 10.20
CA GLY A 130 -3.86 -11.39 10.43
C GLY A 130 -4.11 -10.21 9.50
N TYR A 131 -3.11 -9.36 9.30
CA TYR A 131 -3.20 -8.26 8.33
C TYR A 131 -3.28 -8.76 6.89
N LEU A 132 -2.53 -9.80 6.54
CA LEU A 132 -2.62 -10.43 5.21
C LEU A 132 -4.01 -11.04 4.96
N LYS A 133 -4.62 -11.69 5.97
CA LYS A 133 -6.02 -12.16 5.91
C LYS A 133 -7.01 -11.01 5.74
N TRP A 134 -6.76 -9.88 6.42
CA TRP A 134 -7.59 -8.68 6.29
C TRP A 134 -7.54 -8.12 4.87
N ILE A 135 -6.35 -7.91 4.33
CA ILE A 135 -6.17 -7.44 2.94
C ILE A 135 -6.85 -8.40 1.95
N LYS A 136 -6.67 -9.70 2.13
CA LYS A 136 -7.31 -10.72 1.27
C LYS A 136 -8.84 -10.58 1.30
N THR A 137 -9.41 -10.52 2.50
CA THR A 137 -10.85 -10.35 2.71
C THR A 137 -11.38 -9.08 2.01
N PHE A 138 -10.60 -7.99 2.07
CA PHE A 138 -10.91 -6.75 1.36
C PHE A 138 -10.96 -6.92 -0.17
N PHE A 139 -9.91 -7.51 -0.76
CA PHE A 139 -9.83 -7.65 -2.22
C PHE A 139 -10.72 -8.74 -2.82
N GLU A 140 -11.04 -9.78 -2.05
CA GLU A 140 -11.99 -10.83 -2.47
C GLU A 140 -13.44 -10.39 -2.31
N GLY A 141 -13.70 -9.22 -1.71
CA GLY A 141 -15.06 -8.69 -1.53
C GLY A 141 -15.83 -9.33 -0.38
N ASP A 142 -15.14 -10.06 0.50
CA ASP A 142 -15.71 -10.78 1.64
C ASP A 142 -15.73 -9.92 2.93
N MET A 143 -15.70 -8.60 2.79
CA MET A 143 -15.63 -7.67 3.91
C MET A 143 -16.85 -7.80 4.82
N PRO A 144 -16.66 -7.96 6.13
CA PRO A 144 -17.78 -7.96 7.07
C PRO A 144 -18.46 -6.59 7.09
N ILE A 145 -19.78 -6.54 6.92
CA ILE A 145 -20.55 -5.29 6.80
C ILE A 145 -21.28 -4.98 8.10
N THR A 146 -21.75 -6.02 8.79
CA THR A 146 -22.46 -5.90 10.07
C THR A 146 -21.50 -6.04 11.26
N LYS A 147 -21.90 -5.50 12.42
CA LYS A 147 -21.13 -5.64 13.66
C LYS A 147 -20.88 -7.11 14.02
N GLU A 148 -21.89 -7.95 13.83
CA GLU A 148 -21.83 -9.39 14.11
C GLU A 148 -20.88 -10.11 13.16
N GLU A 149 -20.78 -9.70 11.90
CA GLU A 149 -19.79 -10.22 10.95
C GLU A 149 -18.38 -9.77 11.29
N ILE A 150 -18.20 -8.51 11.69
CA ILE A 150 -16.90 -7.97 12.11
C ILE A 150 -16.38 -8.77 13.32
N ILE A 151 -17.22 -8.98 14.32
CA ILE A 151 -16.85 -9.78 15.51
C ILE A 151 -16.48 -11.21 15.13
N ARG A 152 -17.28 -11.86 14.26
CA ARG A 152 -17.00 -13.22 13.78
C ARG A 152 -15.68 -13.30 13.03
N TYR A 153 -15.40 -12.31 12.19
CA TYR A 153 -14.15 -12.21 11.44
C TYR A 153 -12.95 -12.08 12.39
N ILE A 154 -13.01 -11.17 13.37
CA ILE A 154 -11.93 -10.96 14.36
C ILE A 154 -11.69 -12.26 15.15
N ILE A 155 -12.74 -12.90 15.66
CA ILE A 155 -12.60 -14.17 16.42
C ILE A 155 -11.96 -15.27 15.57
N LYS A 156 -12.31 -15.35 14.28
CA LYS A 156 -11.80 -16.40 13.38
C LYS A 156 -10.35 -16.17 12.98
N ASN A 157 -9.93 -14.92 12.83
CA ASN A 157 -8.69 -14.59 12.12
C ASN A 157 -7.65 -13.85 12.97
N GLU A 158 -8.04 -13.19 14.06
CA GLU A 158 -7.21 -12.20 14.77
C GLU A 158 -7.08 -12.43 16.30
N ILE A 159 -7.72 -13.46 16.84
CA ILE A 159 -7.63 -13.85 18.26
C ILE A 159 -6.86 -15.16 18.41
#